data_AF-A0A7G2E3B2-F1
#
_entry.id   AF-A0A7G2E3B2-F1
#
_cell.length_a   1.000
_cell.length_b   1.000
_cell.length_c   1.000
_cell.angle_alpha   90.00
_cell.angle_beta   90.00
_cell.angle_gamma   90.00
#
_symmetry.space_group_name_H-M   'P 1'
#
loop_
_entity.id
_entity.type
_entity.pdbx_description
1 polymer ?
#
loop_
_entity_poly.entity_id
_entity_poly.type
_entity_poly.pdbx_seq_one_letter_code
_entity_poly.pdbx_strand_id
1 'polypeptide(L)' 'MNYARDELDGAMIISKTLTKSDIVGNVALPKAQVMSVLTRMNGVTDEGLDNGFEVQVHDIMEDDLYTVTLKISRFSYL' A
#
# COMPACT_ATOMS: atom_id res chain seq x y z
N MET A 1 -9.77 17.65 -4.80
CA MET A 1 -10.24 16.99 -3.57
C MET A 1 -9.40 17.54 -2.43
N ASN A 2 -9.98 17.90 -1.28
CA ASN A 2 -9.26 18.58 -0.19
C ASN A 2 -9.09 17.59 0.98
N TYR A 3 -8.17 16.65 0.83
CA TYR A 3 -7.99 15.48 1.71
C TYR A 3 -7.63 15.83 3.17
N ALA A 4 -7.27 17.07 3.45
CA ALA A 4 -7.01 17.57 4.80
C ALA A 4 -8.28 17.72 5.67
N ARG A 5 -9.48 17.56 5.10
CA ARG A 5 -10.77 17.71 5.82
C ARG A 5 -11.61 16.45 5.95
N ASP A 6 -11.32 15.41 5.17
CA ASP A 6 -12.01 14.14 5.32
C ASP A 6 -11.25 13.33 6.37
N GLU A 7 -11.93 12.92 7.44
CA GLU A 7 -11.33 12.04 8.45
C GLU A 7 -10.76 10.81 7.74
N LEU A 8 -9.44 10.67 7.78
CA LEU A 8 -8.78 9.46 7.27
C LEU A 8 -9.29 8.28 8.09
N ASP A 9 -10.06 7.38 7.46
CA ASP A 9 -10.48 6.14 8.10
C ASP A 9 -9.21 5.38 8.52
N GLY A 10 -9.02 5.18 9.82
CA GLY A 10 -7.85 4.47 10.35
C GLY A 10 -7.69 3.06 9.77
N ALA A 11 -8.79 2.44 9.31
CA ALA A 11 -8.76 1.15 8.62
C ALA A 11 -8.14 1.23 7.21
N MET A 12 -7.97 2.44 6.66
CA MET A 12 -7.33 2.75 5.38
C MET A 12 -5.88 3.23 5.51
N ILE A 13 -5.30 3.21 6.72
CA ILE A 13 -3.93 3.65 6.97
C ILE A 13 -2.97 2.44 7.07
N ILE A 14 -1.86 2.52 6.33
CA ILE A 14 -0.71 1.62 6.49
C ILE A 14 0.44 2.45 7.03
N SER A 15 0.97 2.07 8.19
CA SER A 15 2.09 2.75 8.85
C SER A 15 3.27 1.81 8.99
N LYS A 16 4.42 2.25 8.49
CA LYS A 16 5.67 1.50 8.55
C LYS A 16 6.84 2.45 8.83
N THR A 17 7.71 2.06 9.76
CA THR A 17 9.05 2.64 9.84
C THR A 17 9.94 2.05 8.75
N LEU A 18 10.50 2.90 7.90
CA LEU A 18 11.38 2.47 6.81
C LEU A 18 12.69 1.88 7.34
N THR A 19 13.16 0.84 6.67
CA THR A 19 14.44 0.19 6.93
C THR A 19 15.38 0.37 5.74
N LYS A 20 16.69 0.09 5.92
CA LYS A 20 17.68 0.20 4.82
C LYS A 20 17.31 -0.62 3.60
N SER A 21 16.70 -1.80 3.77
CA SER A 21 16.27 -2.64 2.64
C SER A 21 15.11 -2.04 1.85
N ASP A 22 14.25 -1.23 2.48
CA ASP A 22 13.13 -0.58 1.82
C ASP A 22 13.59 0.57 0.90
N ILE A 23 14.75 1.17 1.18
CA ILE A 23 15.28 2.31 0.42
C ILE A 23 15.91 1.86 -0.91
N VAL A 24 16.50 0.66 -0.93
CA VAL A 24 17.23 0.12 -2.10
C VAL A 24 16.35 -0.81 -2.95
N GLY A 25 15.18 -1.20 -2.43
CA GLY A 25 14.29 -2.17 -3.07
C GLY A 25 12.82 -1.90 -2.78
N ASN A 26 12.03 -2.97 -2.74
CA ASN A 26 10.59 -2.87 -2.48
C ASN A 26 10.33 -2.59 -1.00
N VAL A 27 9.30 -1.77 -0.72
CA VAL A 27 8.84 -1.52 0.64
C VAL A 27 7.99 -2.69 1.13
N ALA A 28 8.46 -3.41 2.16
CA ALA A 28 7.70 -4.54 2.71
C ALA A 28 6.62 -4.09 3.71
N LEU A 29 5.35 -4.06 3.31
CA LEU A 29 4.28 -3.50 4.14
C LEU A 29 3.75 -4.46 5.24
N PRO A 30 3.28 -3.96 6.40
CA PRO A 30 2.67 -4.79 7.44
C PRO A 30 1.41 -5.50 6.96
N LYS A 31 1.43 -6.85 6.96
CA LYS A 31 0.36 -7.68 6.40
C LYS A 31 -1.03 -7.34 6.96
N ALA A 32 -1.16 -7.21 8.28
CA ALA A 32 -2.46 -6.95 8.91
C ALA A 32 -3.10 -5.63 8.45
N GLN A 33 -2.30 -4.57 8.32
CA GLN A 33 -2.79 -3.26 7.86
C GLN A 33 -3.12 -3.29 6.38
N VAL A 34 -2.26 -3.90 5.54
CA VAL A 34 -2.56 -4.10 4.12
C VAL A 34 -3.89 -4.82 3.95
N MET A 35 -4.11 -5.94 4.64
CA MET A 35 -5.38 -6.66 4.56
C MET A 35 -6.57 -5.80 4.98
N SER A 36 -6.44 -5.00 6.05
CA SER A 36 -7.48 -4.04 6.48
C SER A 36 -7.85 -3.08 5.34
N VAL A 37 -6.87 -2.45 4.69
CA VAL A 37 -7.11 -1.55 3.56
C VAL A 37 -7.78 -2.28 2.40
N LEU A 38 -7.27 -3.46 2.03
CA LEU A 38 -7.79 -4.22 0.89
C LEU A 38 -9.26 -4.64 1.09
N THR A 39 -9.71 -4.89 2.32
CA THR A 39 -11.15 -5.16 2.58
C THR A 39 -12.07 -3.99 2.27
N ARG A 40 -11.52 -2.76 2.17
CA ARG A 40 -12.27 -1.55 1.85
C ARG A 40 -12.12 -1.13 0.39
N MET A 41 -11.20 -1.74 -0.36
CA MET A 41 -10.99 -1.45 -1.77
C MET A 41 -11.89 -2.34 -2.64
N ASN A 42 -12.57 -1.72 -3.61
CA ASN A 42 -13.33 -2.48 -4.61
C ASN A 42 -12.39 -3.05 -5.68
N GLY A 43 -12.65 -4.28 -6.14
CA GLY A 43 -11.95 -4.87 -7.28
C GLY A 43 -10.59 -5.48 -6.97
N VAL A 44 -10.18 -5.54 -5.69
CA VAL A 44 -9.00 -6.31 -5.28
C VAL A 44 -9.35 -7.80 -5.28
N THR A 45 -8.56 -8.60 -5.99
CA THR A 45 -8.65 -10.07 -5.98
C THR A 45 -7.33 -10.68 -5.53
N ASP A 46 -7.37 -11.88 -4.95
CA ASP A 46 -6.16 -12.60 -4.55
C ASP A 46 -5.22 -12.83 -5.75
N GLU A 47 -5.78 -13.14 -6.93
CA GLU A 47 -5.03 -13.27 -8.18
C GLU A 47 -4.37 -11.94 -8.60
N GLY A 48 -5.07 -10.82 -8.44
CA GLY A 48 -4.51 -9.49 -8.69
C GLY A 48 -3.35 -9.16 -7.76
N LEU A 49 -3.42 -9.56 -6.49
CA LEU A 49 -2.34 -9.37 -5.52
C LEU A 49 -1.14 -10.29 -5.79
N ASP A 50 -1.37 -11.49 -6.31
CA ASP A 50 -0.30 -12.42 -6.68
C ASP A 50 0.44 -11.95 -7.95
N ASN A 51 -0.28 -11.42 -8.92
CA ASN A 51 0.30 -10.92 -10.19
C ASN A 51 0.84 -9.49 -10.07
N GLY A 52 0.37 -8.73 -9.09
CA GLY A 52 0.65 -7.31 -8.91
C GLY A 52 -0.56 -6.47 -9.28
N PHE A 53 -1.02 -5.70 -8.30
CA PHE A 53 -2.17 -4.80 -8.40
C PHE A 53 -1.65 -3.35 -8.40
N GLU A 54 -1.92 -2.60 -9.46
CA GLU A 54 -1.53 -1.19 -9.54
C GLU A 54 -2.45 -0.34 -8.68
N VAL A 55 -1.85 0.51 -7.86
CA VAL A 55 -2.55 1.48 -7.03
C VAL A 55 -1.94 2.85 -7.20
N GLN A 56 -2.78 3.87 -7.13
CA GLN A 56 -2.34 5.25 -7.06
C GLN A 56 -2.17 5.64 -5.60
N VAL A 57 -0.99 6.15 -5.26
CA VAL A 57 -0.66 6.73 -3.96
C VAL A 57 -0.62 8.23 -4.11
N HIS A 58 -1.39 8.93 -3.28
CA HIS A 58 -1.37 10.38 -3.22
C HIS A 58 -0.47 10.83 -2.08
N ASP A 59 0.52 11.65 -2.40
CA ASP A 59 1.32 12.35 -1.40
C ASP A 59 0.58 13.64 -1.00
N ILE A 60 0.05 13.61 0.22
CA ILE A 60 -0.72 14.72 0.78
C ILE A 60 0.12 15.96 1.11
N MET A 61 1.45 15.84 1.17
CA MET A 61 2.36 16.94 1.49
C MET A 61 2.73 17.74 0.26
N GLU A 62 2.99 17.05 -0.86
CA GLU A 62 3.44 17.65 -2.12
C GLU A 62 2.33 17.72 -3.19
N ASP A 63 1.15 17.13 -2.92
CA ASP A 63 0.01 17.00 -3.84
C ASP A 63 0.34 16.18 -5.11
N ASP A 64 1.31 15.27 -5.00
CA ASP A 64 1.79 14.43 -6.09
C ASP A 64 1.13 13.06 -6.12
N LEU A 65 0.98 12.49 -7.32
CA LEU A 65 0.41 11.16 -7.53
C LEU A 65 1.46 10.18 -8.04
N TYR A 66 1.67 9.11 -7.29
CA TYR A 66 2.58 8.04 -7.62
C TYR A 66 1.79 6.79 -8.00
N THR A 67 2.23 6.09 -9.05
CA THR A 67 1.70 4.75 -9.36
C THR A 67 2.66 3.71 -8.80
N VAL A 68 2.14 2.79 -8.00
CA VAL A 68 2.93 1.71 -7.41
C VAL A 68 2.25 0.37 -7.63
N THR A 69 3.04 -0.70 -7.71
CA THR A 69 2.51 -2.06 -7.77
C THR A 69 2.54 -2.68 -6.39
N LEU A 70 1.35 -3.00 -5.86
CA LEU A 70 1.19 -3.80 -4.65
C LEU A 70 1.16 -5.28 -5.03
N LYS A 71 2.02 -6.09 -4.43
CA LYS A 71 2.01 -7.54 -4.64
C LYS A 71 2.36 -8.32 -3.38
N ILE A 72 1.87 -9.55 -3.30
CA ILE A 72 2.33 -10.50 -2.28
C ILE A 72 3.78 -10.86 -2.58
N SER A 73 4.67 -10.60 -1.63
CA SER A 73 6.07 -11.02 -1.79
C SER A 73 6.16 -12.53 -1.61
N ARG A 74 6.53 -13.23 -2.68
CA ARG A 74 7.02 -14.61 -2.61
C ARG A 74 8.46 -14.59 -2.11
N PHE A 75 8.68 -14.31 -0.83
CA PHE A 75 9.95 -14.71 -0.23
C PHE A 75 9.91 -16.22 -0.04
N SER A 76 10.55 -16.93 -0.98
CA SER A 76 11.03 -18.29 -0.79
C SER A 76 11.87 -18.34 0.47
N TYR A 77 11.51 -19.21 1.41
CA TYR A 77 12.42 -19.60 2.48
C TYR A 77 13.65 -20.27 1.84
N LEU A 78 14.75 -19.54 1.71
CA LEU A 78 16.10 -20.06 1.49
C LEU A 78 17.07 -19.25 2.36
#